data_AF-A9Q6A9-F1
#
_entry.id   AF-A9Q6A9-F1
#
_cell.length_a   1.000
_cell.length_b   1.000
_cell.length_c   1.000
_cell.angle_alpha   90.00
_cell.angle_beta   90.00
_cell.angle_gamma   90.00
#
_symmetry.space_group_name_H-M   'P 1'
#
loop_
_entity.id
_entity.type
_entity.pdbx_description
1 polymer ?
#
loop_
_entity_poly.entity_id
_entity_poly.type
_entity_poly.pdbx_seq_one_letter_code
_entity_poly.pdbx_strand_id
1 'polypeptide(L)'
;MERCSPQLQHENPAVVLATVKVIIKNIDQIEGEAKQVLLAKLSSPLVSLLSTPPEIQYVGLKNIKVILEKYPTILSRELRVFFCKYSDPLYLKLEKIEILIRLVNDSNATLLLSELKEYALEFDQQFVDRAIQAIGQISIKLPSIIKKKLSIFC
;
A
#
# COMPACT_ATOMS: atom_id res chain seq x y z
N MET A 1 4.64 -17.90 18.64
CA MET A 1 4.06 -16.71 17.99
C MET A 1 2.91 -16.07 18.78
N GLU A 2 2.17 -16.80 19.62
CA GLU A 2 1.07 -16.21 20.42
C GLU A 2 1.50 -15.06 21.35
N ARG A 3 2.74 -15.08 21.86
CA ARG A 3 3.26 -14.01 22.73
C ARG A 3 3.49 -12.66 22.02
N CYS A 4 3.60 -12.66 20.69
CA CYS A 4 3.89 -11.45 19.90
C CYS A 4 2.60 -10.78 19.37
N SER A 5 1.50 -11.54 19.25
CA SER A 5 0.19 -11.03 18.84
C SER A 5 -0.28 -9.77 19.60
N PRO A 6 -0.15 -9.66 20.94
CA PRO A 6 -0.58 -8.45 21.64
C PRO A 6 0.28 -7.23 21.33
N GLN A 7 1.55 -7.41 20.95
CA GLN A 7 2.46 -6.29 20.65
C GLN A 7 2.15 -5.61 19.32
N LEU A 8 1.36 -6.25 18.44
CA LEU A 8 0.87 -5.64 17.20
C LEU A 8 -0.14 -4.50 17.46
N GLN A 9 -0.77 -4.47 18.63
CA GLN A 9 -1.72 -3.42 19.03
C GLN A 9 -1.08 -2.36 19.94
N HIS A 10 0.25 -2.38 20.09
CA HIS A 10 0.93 -1.43 20.96
C HIS A 10 0.82 -0.01 20.38
N GLU A 11 0.64 0.98 21.26
CA GLU A 11 0.59 2.39 20.87
C GLU A 11 1.90 2.91 20.26
N ASN A 12 3.01 2.17 20.39
CA ASN A 12 4.32 2.58 19.95
C ASN A 12 4.61 1.96 18.58
N PRO A 13 4.70 2.78 17.51
CA PRO A 13 4.96 2.31 16.15
C PRO A 13 6.27 1.53 16.00
N ALA A 14 7.28 1.84 16.83
CA ALA A 14 8.56 1.12 16.83
C ALA A 14 8.39 -0.33 17.33
N VAL A 15 7.55 -0.54 18.36
CA VAL A 15 7.24 -1.88 18.89
C VAL A 15 6.46 -2.67 17.85
N VAL A 16 5.49 -2.05 17.18
CA VAL A 16 4.71 -2.67 16.10
C VAL A 16 5.63 -3.10 14.95
N LEU A 17 6.48 -2.21 14.45
CA LEU A 17 7.42 -2.52 13.36
C LEU A 17 8.44 -3.61 13.73
N ALA A 18 8.98 -3.58 14.96
CA ALA A 18 9.88 -4.62 15.45
C ALA A 18 9.16 -5.98 15.52
N THR A 19 7.92 -5.99 15.98
CA THR A 19 7.08 -7.19 16.05
C THR A 19 6.80 -7.74 14.66
N VAL A 20 6.41 -6.88 13.71
CA VAL A 20 6.21 -7.25 12.30
C VAL A 20 7.48 -7.85 11.70
N LYS A 21 8.65 -7.25 11.95
CA LYS A 21 9.95 -7.78 11.49
C LYS A 21 10.22 -9.19 12.03
N VAL A 22 9.98 -9.42 13.32
CA VAL A 22 10.16 -10.75 13.93
C VAL A 22 9.18 -11.76 13.35
N ILE A 23 7.92 -11.37 13.13
CA ILE A 23 6.92 -12.24 12.52
C ILE A 23 7.34 -12.62 11.09
N ILE A 24 7.67 -11.64 10.25
CA ILE A 24 8.07 -11.87 8.85
C ILE A 24 9.34 -12.72 8.74
N LYS A 25 10.29 -12.59 9.68
CA LYS A 25 11.49 -13.43 9.67
C LYS A 25 11.18 -14.90 9.96
N ASN A 26 10.20 -15.17 10.82
CA ASN A 26 9.85 -16.52 11.25
C ASN A 26 8.69 -17.13 10.43
N ILE A 27 8.02 -16.36 9.59
CA ILE A 27 6.84 -16.83 8.85
C ILE A 27 7.19 -17.86 7.77
N ASP A 28 8.44 -17.90 7.32
CA ASP A 28 8.91 -18.90 6.35
C ASP A 28 9.10 -20.27 7.00
N GLN A 29 9.16 -20.36 8.33
CA GLN A 29 9.17 -21.62 9.08
C GLN A 29 7.76 -22.20 9.31
N ILE A 30 6.72 -21.46 8.93
CA ILE A 30 5.33 -21.88 9.06
C ILE A 30 4.80 -22.26 7.68
N GLU A 31 4.27 -23.46 7.55
CA GLU A 31 3.66 -23.96 6.32
C GLU A 31 2.14 -24.05 6.44
N GLY A 32 1.47 -24.08 5.29
CA GLY A 32 0.03 -24.29 5.20
C GLY A 32 -0.85 -23.10 5.63
N GLU A 33 -2.04 -23.42 6.12
CA GLU A 33 -3.12 -22.46 6.41
C GLU A 33 -2.75 -21.46 7.53
N ALA A 34 -1.96 -21.90 8.51
CA ALA A 34 -1.48 -21.07 9.61
C ALA A 34 -0.67 -19.85 9.11
N LYS A 35 0.08 -19.99 8.02
CA LYS A 35 0.82 -18.89 7.38
C LYS A 35 -0.12 -17.82 6.83
N GLN A 36 -1.19 -18.24 6.15
CA GLN A 36 -2.15 -17.31 5.55
C GLN A 36 -2.93 -16.55 6.62
N VAL A 37 -3.36 -17.25 7.68
CA VAL A 37 -4.03 -16.63 8.83
C VAL A 37 -3.12 -15.57 9.49
N LEU A 38 -1.84 -15.86 9.64
CA LEU A 38 -0.90 -14.91 10.23
C LEU A 38 -0.64 -13.70 9.33
N LEU A 39 -0.46 -13.90 8.02
CA LEU A 39 -0.33 -12.81 7.05
C LEU A 39 -1.57 -11.89 7.08
N ALA A 40 -2.77 -12.48 7.15
CA ALA A 40 -4.00 -11.71 7.26
C ALA A 40 -4.08 -10.88 8.56
N LYS A 41 -3.51 -11.36 9.67
CA LYS A 41 -3.44 -10.60 10.93
C LYS A 41 -2.47 -9.42 10.89
N LEU A 42 -1.52 -9.39 9.95
CA LEU A 42 -0.56 -8.30 9.80
C LEU A 42 -1.13 -7.09 9.04
N SER A 43 -2.22 -7.22 8.30
CA SER A 43 -2.80 -6.09 7.55
C SER A 43 -3.25 -4.96 8.48
N SER A 44 -3.99 -5.29 9.55
CA SER A 44 -4.51 -4.34 10.54
C SER A 44 -3.42 -3.47 11.18
N PRO A 45 -2.33 -4.02 11.75
CA PRO A 45 -1.26 -3.20 12.33
C PRO A 45 -0.45 -2.42 11.28
N LEU A 46 -0.34 -2.90 10.03
CA LEU A 46 0.28 -2.09 8.96
C LEU A 46 -0.58 -0.90 8.57
N VAL A 47 -1.91 -1.08 8.55
CA VAL A 47 -2.86 0.00 8.28
C VAL A 47 -2.88 1.02 9.42
N SER A 48 -2.81 0.59 10.69
CA SER A 48 -2.82 1.53 11.83
C SER A 48 -1.61 2.47 11.85
N LEU A 49 -0.45 2.05 11.30
CA LEU A 49 0.72 2.91 11.13
C LEU A 49 0.43 4.13 10.23
N LEU A 50 -0.57 4.06 9.34
CA LEU A 50 -0.92 5.17 8.45
C LEU A 50 -1.77 6.25 9.13
N SER A 51 -2.20 6.01 10.37
CA SER A 51 -2.89 6.98 11.23
C SER A 51 -1.92 7.72 12.17
N THR A 52 -0.62 7.44 12.09
CA THR A 52 0.41 8.09 12.91
C THR A 52 0.89 9.41 12.27
N PRO A 53 1.66 10.25 13.00
CA PRO A 53 2.22 11.48 12.44
C PRO A 53 3.04 11.25 11.16
N PRO A 54 3.17 12.26 10.27
CA PRO A 54 3.71 12.10 8.92
C PRO A 54 5.09 11.44 8.84
N GLU A 55 5.97 11.71 9.79
CA GLU A 55 7.33 11.16 9.87
C GLU A 55 7.31 9.66 10.13
N ILE A 56 6.45 9.23 11.06
CA ILE A 56 6.27 7.82 11.40
C ILE A 56 5.56 7.10 10.26
N GLN A 57 4.53 7.74 9.68
CA GLN A 57 3.83 7.22 8.52
C GLN A 57 4.78 6.98 7.35
N TYR A 58 5.74 7.86 7.10
CA TYR A 58 6.74 7.67 6.05
C TYR A 58 7.58 6.40 6.27
N VAL A 59 8.08 6.21 7.50
CA VAL A 59 8.80 4.99 7.88
C VAL A 59 7.89 3.76 7.71
N GLY A 60 6.63 3.86 8.11
CA GLY A 60 5.63 2.82 7.91
C GLY A 60 5.44 2.44 6.43
N LEU A 61 5.26 3.43 5.55
CA LEU A 61 5.12 3.23 4.10
C LEU A 61 6.35 2.57 3.49
N LYS A 62 7.56 2.97 3.88
CA LYS A 62 8.81 2.32 3.44
C LYS A 62 8.88 0.85 3.83
N ASN A 63 8.50 0.53 5.08
CA ASN A 63 8.45 -0.86 5.52
C ASN A 63 7.37 -1.64 4.76
N ILE A 64 6.17 -1.08 4.60
CA ILE A 64 5.08 -1.72 3.83
C ILE A 64 5.52 -2.04 2.41
N LYS A 65 6.22 -1.11 1.74
CA LYS A 65 6.76 -1.32 0.39
C LYS A 65 7.66 -2.57 0.31
N VAL A 66 8.60 -2.71 1.25
CA VAL A 66 9.49 -3.88 1.32
C VAL A 66 8.70 -5.17 1.62
N ILE A 67 7.69 -5.09 2.49
CA ILE A 67 6.83 -6.24 2.81
C ILE A 67 6.04 -6.69 1.58
N LEU A 68 5.53 -5.75 0.77
CA LEU A 68 4.80 -6.05 -0.46
C LEU A 68 5.66 -6.67 -1.56
N GLU A 69 6.97 -6.44 -1.56
CA GLU A 69 7.90 -7.13 -2.47
C GLU A 69 7.97 -8.64 -2.17
N LYS A 70 7.85 -9.02 -0.89
CA LYS A 70 7.88 -10.43 -0.46
C LYS A 70 6.48 -11.08 -0.41
N TYR A 71 5.46 -10.32 0.00
CA TYR A 71 4.08 -10.80 0.16
C TYR A 71 3.08 -9.83 -0.50
N PRO A 72 2.95 -9.84 -1.83
CA PRO A 72 2.20 -8.82 -2.58
C PRO A 72 0.70 -8.81 -2.30
N THR A 73 0.14 -9.91 -1.77
CA THR A 73 -1.30 -10.05 -1.54
C THR A 73 -1.77 -9.61 -0.15
N ILE A 74 -0.84 -9.32 0.77
CA ILE A 74 -1.12 -9.08 2.20
C ILE A 74 -2.04 -7.87 2.46
N LEU A 75 -2.01 -6.87 1.58
CA LEU A 75 -2.81 -5.63 1.66
C LEU A 75 -3.72 -5.43 0.44
N SER A 76 -4.00 -6.50 -0.30
CA SER A 76 -4.80 -6.44 -1.55
C SER A 76 -6.21 -5.86 -1.38
N ARG A 77 -6.78 -5.95 -0.18
CA ARG A 77 -8.11 -5.41 0.18
C ARG A 77 -8.08 -3.97 0.70
N GLU A 78 -6.91 -3.46 1.05
CA GLU A 78 -6.75 -2.18 1.76
C GLU A 78 -6.37 -1.01 0.85
N LEU A 79 -6.64 -1.11 -0.46
CA LEU A 79 -6.20 -0.12 -1.46
C LEU A 79 -6.56 1.33 -1.08
N ARG A 80 -7.80 1.56 -0.61
CA ARG A 80 -8.31 2.90 -0.29
C ARG A 80 -7.55 3.58 0.85
N VAL A 81 -6.96 2.81 1.76
CA VAL A 81 -6.19 3.35 2.88
C VAL A 81 -4.95 4.12 2.38
N PHE A 82 -4.43 3.74 1.21
CA PHE A 82 -3.27 4.35 0.59
C PHE A 82 -3.61 5.54 -0.32
N PHE A 83 -4.88 5.97 -0.40
CA PHE A 83 -5.20 7.20 -1.14
C PHE A 83 -4.60 8.43 -0.45
N CYS A 84 -4.17 9.37 -1.28
CA CYS A 84 -3.53 10.61 -0.84
C CYS A 84 -4.61 11.55 -0.30
N LYS A 85 -4.37 12.12 0.88
CA LYS A 85 -5.19 13.20 1.42
C LYS A 85 -4.61 14.54 0.98
N TYR A 86 -5.45 15.58 0.93
CA TYR A 86 -4.99 16.93 0.59
C TYR A 86 -3.90 17.41 1.56
N SER A 87 -4.05 17.08 2.85
CA SER A 87 -3.15 17.45 3.95
C SER A 87 -1.83 16.68 3.98
N ASP A 88 -1.69 15.64 3.15
CA ASP A 88 -0.49 14.83 3.16
C ASP A 88 0.67 15.62 2.52
N PRO A 89 1.84 15.71 3.16
CA PRO A 89 3.01 16.28 2.53
C PRO A 89 3.43 15.46 1.29
N LEU A 90 4.06 16.15 0.33
CA LEU A 90 4.40 15.59 -0.99
C LEU A 90 5.15 14.24 -0.90
N TYR A 91 6.13 14.12 -0.01
CA TYR A 91 6.89 12.88 0.15
C TYR A 91 6.03 11.67 0.53
N LEU A 92 4.95 11.86 1.31
CA LEU A 92 4.00 10.78 1.61
C LEU A 92 3.12 10.46 0.41
N LYS A 93 2.66 11.49 -0.31
CA LYS A 93 1.86 11.32 -1.52
C LYS A 93 2.61 10.48 -2.57
N LEU A 94 3.89 10.76 -2.77
CA LEU A 94 4.75 10.00 -3.70
C LEU A 94 4.91 8.53 -3.28
N GLU A 95 5.18 8.24 -2.00
CA GLU A 95 5.27 6.86 -1.51
C GLU A 95 3.93 6.10 -1.57
N LYS A 96 2.81 6.80 -1.35
CA LYS A 96 1.47 6.22 -1.49
C LYS A 96 1.19 5.78 -2.92
N ILE A 97 1.50 6.61 -3.91
CA ILE A 97 1.36 6.24 -5.34
C ILE A 97 2.17 4.96 -5.65
N GLU A 98 3.42 4.89 -5.18
CA GLU A 98 4.29 3.72 -5.34
C GLU A 98 3.67 2.43 -4.79
N ILE A 99 2.98 2.50 -3.65
CA ILE A 99 2.28 1.36 -3.06
C ILE A 99 1.01 1.01 -3.85
N LEU A 100 0.24 2.00 -4.28
CA LEU A 100 -0.98 1.80 -5.07
C LEU A 100 -0.71 1.04 -6.37
N ILE A 101 0.38 1.37 -7.07
CA ILE A 101 0.80 0.65 -8.29
C ILE A 101 1.14 -0.82 -8.00
N ARG A 102 1.69 -1.13 -6.83
CA ARG A 102 2.00 -2.51 -6.43
C ARG A 102 0.73 -3.30 -6.13
N LEU A 103 -0.23 -2.68 -5.44
CA LEU A 103 -1.49 -3.29 -5.02
C LEU A 103 -2.56 -3.40 -6.12
N VAL A 104 -2.37 -2.73 -7.26
CA VAL A 104 -3.33 -2.77 -8.36
C VAL A 104 -3.51 -4.18 -8.93
N ASN A 105 -4.76 -4.54 -9.21
CA ASN A 105 -5.20 -5.77 -9.86
C ASN A 105 -6.46 -5.49 -10.70
N ASP A 106 -6.94 -6.47 -11.47
CA ASP A 106 -8.08 -6.27 -12.38
C ASP A 106 -9.37 -5.80 -11.68
N SER A 107 -9.59 -6.17 -10.41
CA SER A 107 -10.82 -5.81 -9.69
C SER A 107 -10.81 -4.38 -9.17
N ASN A 108 -9.64 -3.84 -8.80
CA ASN A 108 -9.51 -2.52 -8.18
C ASN A 108 -8.97 -1.43 -9.11
N ALA A 109 -8.39 -1.80 -10.25
CA ALA A 109 -7.74 -0.87 -11.17
C ALA A 109 -8.66 0.23 -11.71
N THR A 110 -9.94 -0.06 -11.90
CA THR A 110 -10.94 0.95 -12.28
C THR A 110 -11.01 2.08 -11.26
N LEU A 111 -11.05 1.72 -9.98
CA LEU A 111 -11.14 2.69 -8.90
C LEU A 111 -9.83 3.50 -8.82
N LEU A 112 -8.68 2.82 -8.90
CA LEU A 112 -7.38 3.49 -8.85
C LEU A 112 -7.15 4.46 -10.02
N LEU A 113 -7.53 4.09 -11.24
CA LEU A 113 -7.39 4.97 -12.40
C LEU A 113 -8.26 6.23 -12.28
N SER A 114 -9.46 6.11 -11.70
CA SER A 114 -10.31 7.28 -11.41
C SER A 114 -9.63 8.21 -10.42
N GLU A 115 -9.05 7.66 -9.35
CA GLU A 115 -8.35 8.43 -8.32
C GLU A 115 -7.09 9.11 -8.88
N LEU A 116 -6.29 8.40 -9.69
CA LEU A 116 -5.09 8.96 -10.33
C LEU A 116 -5.42 10.07 -11.33
N LYS A 117 -6.61 10.05 -11.94
CA LYS A 117 -7.09 11.14 -12.80
C LYS A 117 -7.30 12.42 -12.00
N GLU A 118 -7.89 12.32 -10.80
CA GLU A 118 -8.02 13.47 -9.89
C GLU A 118 -6.64 13.98 -9.46
N TYR A 119 -5.68 13.09 -9.19
CA TYR A 119 -4.31 13.49 -8.83
C TYR A 119 -3.58 14.20 -9.97
N ALA A 120 -3.92 13.92 -11.23
CA ALA A 120 -3.35 14.62 -12.39
C ALA A 120 -3.89 16.06 -12.56
N LEU A 121 -4.90 16.46 -11.77
CA LEU A 121 -5.50 17.80 -11.77
C LEU A 121 -5.06 18.65 -10.56
N GLU A 122 -4.18 18.12 -9.72
CA GLU A 122 -3.60 18.83 -8.57
C GLU A 122 -2.61 19.94 -9.00
N PHE A 123 -2.28 20.84 -8.09
CA PHE A 123 -1.40 21.98 -8.38
C PHE A 123 0.09 21.64 -8.35
N ASP A 124 0.48 20.62 -7.58
CA ASP A 124 1.88 20.23 -7.43
C ASP A 124 2.37 19.44 -8.65
N GLN A 125 3.22 20.07 -9.46
CA GLN A 125 3.72 19.48 -10.71
C GLN A 125 4.41 18.12 -10.49
N GLN A 126 5.17 17.98 -9.41
CA GLN A 126 5.89 16.73 -9.13
C GLN A 126 4.91 15.60 -8.80
N PHE A 127 3.83 15.90 -8.08
CA PHE A 127 2.77 14.95 -7.80
C PHE A 127 2.00 14.55 -9.07
N VAL A 128 1.65 15.54 -9.90
CA VAL A 128 0.95 15.32 -11.19
C VAL A 128 1.78 14.44 -12.12
N ASP A 129 3.07 14.74 -12.29
CA ASP A 129 3.98 13.95 -13.13
C ASP A 129 4.03 12.49 -12.64
N ARG A 130 4.11 12.30 -11.31
CA ARG A 130 4.13 10.95 -10.73
C ARG A 130 2.81 10.22 -10.93
N ALA A 131 1.67 10.90 -10.87
CA ALA A 131 0.36 10.30 -11.12
C ALA A 131 0.21 9.86 -12.59
N ILE A 132 0.62 10.70 -13.54
CA ILE A 132 0.62 10.37 -14.98
C ILE A 132 1.52 9.15 -15.26
N GLN A 133 2.73 9.12 -14.68
CA GLN A 133 3.61 7.96 -14.78
C GLN A 133 2.99 6.69 -14.18
N ALA A 134 2.27 6.82 -13.05
CA ALA A 134 1.57 5.70 -12.43
C ALA A 134 0.50 5.11 -13.34
N ILE A 135 -0.27 5.96 -14.02
CA ILE A 135 -1.27 5.54 -15.01
C ILE A 135 -0.60 4.71 -16.11
N GLY A 136 0.51 5.21 -16.69
CA GLY A 136 1.27 4.49 -17.70
C GLY A 136 1.78 3.11 -17.22
N GLN A 137 2.29 3.04 -15.99
CA GLN A 137 2.75 1.77 -15.39
C GLN A 137 1.59 0.78 -15.18
N ILE A 138 0.43 1.25 -14.73
CA ILE A 138 -0.76 0.42 -14.54
C ILE A 138 -1.26 -0.11 -15.88
N SER A 139 -1.26 0.73 -16.92
CA SER A 139 -1.62 0.33 -18.29
C SER A 139 -0.73 -0.81 -18.78
N ILE A 140 0.59 -0.71 -18.61
CA ILE A 140 1.53 -1.77 -18.99
C ILE A 140 1.29 -3.05 -18.17
N LYS A 141 1.05 -2.91 -16.86
CA LYS A 141 0.83 -4.04 -15.94
C LYS A 141 -0.48 -4.78 -16.21
N LEU A 142 -1.55 -4.08 -16.61
CA LEU A 142 -2.90 -4.63 -16.81
C LEU A 142 -3.43 -4.29 -18.22
N PRO A 143 -2.95 -4.96 -19.27
CA PRO A 143 -3.35 -4.67 -20.65
C PRO A 143 -4.83 -4.95 -20.94
N SER A 144 -5.47 -5.81 -20.13
CA SER A 144 -6.91 -6.11 -20.16
C SER A 144 -7.79 -4.86 -20.00
N ILE A 145 -7.32 -3.89 -19.22
CA ILE A 145 -8.09 -2.69 -18.86
C ILE A 145 -8.00 -1.61 -19.93
N ILE A 146 -6.86 -1.51 -20.62
CA ILE A 146 -6.67 -0.56 -21.73
C ILE A 146 -7.76 -0.75 -22.79
N LYS A 147 -8.02 -2.01 -23.18
CA LYS A 147 -9.03 -2.34 -24.20
C LYS A 147 -10.45 -1.93 -23.79
N LYS A 148 -10.74 -1.87 -22.49
CA LYS A 148 -12.07 -1.62 -21.96
C LYS A 148 -12.31 -0.16 -21.58
N LYS A 149 -11.26 0.67 -21.48
CA LYS A 149 -11.31 1.99 -20.81
C LYS A 149 -10.51 3.11 -21.49
N LEU A 150 -10.13 2.95 -22.76
CA LEU A 150 -9.60 4.05 -23.60
C LEU A 150 -10.51 5.30 -23.62
N SER A 151 -11.81 5.16 -23.31
CA SER A 151 -12.79 6.25 -23.20
C SER A 151 -12.75 7.08 -21.91
N ILE A 152 -11.88 6.77 -20.94
CA ILE A 152 -11.80 7.54 -19.68
C ILE A 152 -10.82 8.74 -19.80
N PHE A 153 -9.92 8.68 -20.79
CA PHE A 153 -8.86 9.65 -21.04
C PHE A 153 -9.11 10.55 -22.26
N CYS A 154 -10.18 10.32 -23.03
CA CYS A 154 -10.69 11.19 -24.08
C CYS A 154 -12.03 11.78 -23.65
#